data_AF-A0A942HGJ1-F1
#
_entry.id   AF-A0A942HGJ1-F1
#
_cell.length_a   1.000
_cell.length_b   1.000
_cell.length_c   1.000
_cell.angle_alpha   90.00
_cell.angle_beta   90.00
_cell.angle_gamma   90.00
#
_symmetry.space_group_name_H-M   'P 1'
#
loop_
_entity.id
_entity.type
_entity.pdbx_description
1 polymer ?
#
loop_
_entity_poly.entity_id
_entity_poly.type
_entity_poly.pdbx_seq_one_letter_code
_entity_poly.pdbx_strand_id
1 'polypeptide(L)'
;MIYQLGWTTLPGLRGLSCSEFRAVATDAPDLANGVAAEFTTEVERDEFLQQLEAEFAPQRFTNAADAFDTVKAYVLERAARRT
;
A
#
# COMPACT_ATOMS: atom_id res chain seq x y z
N MET A 1 -1.35 2.72 15.81
CA MET A 1 -2.63 2.12 15.37
C MET A 1 -2.37 1.31 14.12
N ILE A 2 -2.90 0.09 14.05
CA ILE A 2 -2.74 -0.79 12.90
C ILE A 2 -3.83 -0.50 11.87
N TYR A 3 -3.45 -0.47 10.60
CA TYR A 3 -4.36 -0.28 9.50
C TYR A 3 -4.11 -1.35 8.43
N GLN A 4 -5.21 -1.87 7.89
CA GLN A 4 -5.20 -2.67 6.67
C GLN A 4 -5.18 -1.70 5.48
N LEU A 5 -4.15 -1.81 4.64
CA LEU A 5 -4.06 -1.07 3.40
C LEU A 5 -4.84 -1.81 2.31
N GLY A 6 -5.59 -1.03 1.53
CA GLY A 6 -6.26 -1.48 0.32
C GLY A 6 -6.03 -0.47 -0.79
N TRP A 7 -6.16 -0.90 -2.04
CA TRP A 7 -6.06 -0.05 -3.21
C TRP A 7 -6.85 -0.66 -4.35
N THR A 8 -6.97 0.07 -5.45
CA THR A 8 -7.57 -0.37 -6.69
C THR A 8 -6.46 -0.62 -7.72
N THR A 9 -6.42 -1.82 -8.28
CA THR A 9 -5.57 -2.12 -9.44
C THR A 9 -6.34 -1.76 -10.71
N LEU A 10 -5.95 -0.66 -11.35
CA LEU A 10 -6.56 -0.20 -12.58
C LEU A 10 -5.86 -0.84 -13.79
N PRO A 11 -6.59 -1.53 -14.69
CA PRO A 11 -6.04 -2.01 -15.94
C PRO A 11 -5.85 -0.87 -16.94
N GLY A 12 -4.63 -0.70 -17.44
CA GLY A 12 -4.28 0.29 -18.46
C GLY A 12 -3.68 -0.34 -19.71
N LEU A 13 -3.65 0.42 -20.80
CA LEU A 13 -3.11 0.03 -22.13
C LEU A 13 -1.66 -0.48 -22.11
N ARG A 14 -0.91 -0.27 -21.03
CA ARG A 14 0.51 -0.64 -20.88
C ARG A 14 0.83 -1.46 -19.63
N GLY A 15 -0.18 -1.92 -18.89
CA GLY A 15 -0.01 -2.65 -17.64
C GLY A 15 -0.99 -2.21 -16.57
N LEU A 16 -0.84 -2.80 -15.38
CA LEU A 16 -1.65 -2.48 -14.21
C LEU A 16 -1.01 -1.32 -13.44
N SER A 17 -1.81 -0.43 -12.86
CA SER A 17 -1.34 0.54 -11.88
C SER A 17 -2.16 0.42 -10.60
N CYS A 18 -1.53 0.69 -9.46
CA CYS A 18 -2.22 0.79 -8.18
C CYS A 18 -2.57 2.26 -7.92
N SER A 19 -3.83 2.53 -7.64
CA SER A 19 -4.34 3.85 -7.24
C SER A 19 -5.47 3.70 -6.23
N GLU A 20 -5.95 4.80 -5.67
CA GLU A 20 -7.00 4.82 -4.65
C GLU A 20 -6.58 4.05 -3.38
N PHE A 21 -5.36 4.32 -2.93
CA PHE A 21 -4.85 3.77 -1.69
C PHE A 21 -5.71 4.25 -0.50
N ARG A 22 -6.17 3.30 0.30
CA ARG A 22 -7.01 3.50 1.48
C ARG A 22 -6.45 2.70 2.65
N ALA A 23 -6.61 3.24 3.85
CA ALA A 23 -6.22 2.59 5.09
C ALA A 23 -7.46 2.42 5.98
N VAL A 24 -7.79 1.18 6.33
CA VAL A 24 -8.91 0.83 7.21
C VAL A 24 -8.33 0.42 8.56
N ALA A 25 -8.70 1.13 9.62
CA ALA A 25 -8.27 0.77 10.97
C ALA A 25 -8.74 -0.65 11.32
N THR A 26 -7.84 -1.48 11.81
CA THR A 26 -8.16 -2.86 12.21
C THR A 26 -7.31 -3.28 13.40
N ASP A 27 -7.90 -4.04 14.31
CA ASP A 27 -7.19 -4.67 15.44
C ASP A 27 -6.60 -6.03 15.05
N ALA A 28 -7.12 -6.63 13.97
CA ALA A 28 -6.67 -7.91 13.41
C ALA A 28 -6.37 -7.74 11.91
N PRO A 29 -5.16 -7.28 11.53
CA PRO A 29 -4.78 -7.16 10.13
C PRO A 29 -4.60 -8.53 9.47
N ASP A 30 -4.89 -8.61 8.18
CA ASP A 30 -4.66 -9.84 7.41
C ASP A 30 -3.26 -9.80 6.80
N LEU A 31 -2.28 -10.30 7.52
CA LEU A 31 -0.87 -10.28 7.08
C LEU A 31 -0.58 -11.27 5.94
N ALA A 32 -1.48 -12.24 5.72
CA ALA A 32 -1.32 -13.29 4.72
C ALA A 32 -1.77 -12.81 3.32
N ASN A 33 -2.95 -12.18 3.24
CA ASN A 33 -3.60 -11.77 1.99
C ASN A 33 -3.67 -10.24 1.85
N GLY A 34 -3.25 -9.48 2.86
CA GLY A 34 -3.27 -8.03 2.88
C GLY A 34 -1.91 -7.42 3.21
N VAL A 35 -1.91 -6.09 3.24
CA VAL A 35 -0.75 -5.30 3.65
C VAL A 35 -1.16 -4.50 4.88
N ALA A 36 -0.48 -4.74 5.98
CA ALA A 36 -0.72 -4.03 7.23
C ALA A 36 0.36 -2.99 7.46
N ALA A 37 -0.05 -1.81 7.92
CA ALA A 37 0.85 -0.74 8.28
C ALA A 37 0.45 -0.13 9.63
N GLU A 38 1.45 0.13 10.45
CA GLU A 38 1.28 0.82 11.73
C GLU A 38 1.61 2.30 11.58
N PHE A 39 0.68 3.14 12.02
CA PHE A 39 0.85 4.59 12.04
C PHE A 39 0.65 5.12 13.45
N THR A 40 1.46 6.13 13.80
CA THR A 40 1.38 6.80 15.10
C THR A 40 0.22 7.79 15.12
N THR A 41 -0.05 8.44 13.99
CA THR A 41 -1.12 9.45 13.85
C THR A 41 -1.87 9.27 12.53
N GLU A 42 -3.10 9.80 12.46
CA GLU A 42 -3.88 9.81 11.22
C GLU A 42 -3.24 10.69 10.13
N VAL A 43 -2.53 11.76 10.51
CA VAL A 43 -1.80 12.61 9.57
C VAL A 43 -0.71 11.81 8.86
N GLU A 44 0.06 11.03 9.60
CA GLU A 44 1.13 10.20 9.05
C GLU A 44 0.59 9.08 8.14
N ARG A 45 -0.62 8.58 8.43
CA ARG A 45 -1.34 7.67 7.54
C ARG A 45 -1.66 8.36 6.22
N ASP A 46 -2.27 9.55 6.24
CA ASP A 46 -2.64 10.29 5.02
C ASP A 46 -1.42 10.69 4.19
N GLU A 47 -0.35 11.16 4.82
CA GLU A 47 0.91 11.47 4.13
C GLU A 47 1.49 10.22 3.46
N PHE A 48 1.39 9.07 4.12
CA PHE A 48 1.85 7.81 3.54
C PHE A 48 0.97 7.32 2.39
N LEU A 49 -0.35 7.45 2.50
CA LEU A 49 -1.26 7.12 1.41
C LEU A 49 -0.98 7.98 0.17
N GLN A 50 -0.73 9.29 0.36
CA GLN A 50 -0.31 10.17 -0.74
C GLN A 50 1.05 9.79 -1.33
N GLN A 51 1.99 9.36 -0.49
CA GLN A 51 3.29 8.88 -0.96
C GLN A 51 3.14 7.59 -1.80
N LEU A 52 2.29 6.65 -1.37
CA LEU A 52 1.97 5.45 -2.15
C LEU A 52 1.31 5.82 -3.48
N GLU A 53 0.34 6.73 -3.50
CA GLU A 53 -0.26 7.21 -4.75
C GLU A 53 0.81 7.80 -5.68
N ALA A 54 1.72 8.63 -5.18
CA ALA A 54 2.76 9.26 -5.99
C ALA A 54 3.79 8.26 -6.55
N GLU A 55 4.15 7.24 -5.79
CA GLU A 55 5.11 6.19 -6.18
C GLU A 55 4.49 5.20 -7.17
N PHE A 56 3.27 4.73 -6.88
CA PHE A 56 2.64 3.61 -7.56
C PHE A 56 1.70 3.99 -8.71
N ALA A 57 1.15 5.22 -8.74
CA ALA A 57 0.36 5.68 -9.88
C ALA A 57 1.14 5.76 -11.21
N PRO A 58 2.41 6.21 -11.26
CA PRO A 58 3.20 6.18 -12.48
C PRO A 58 3.77 4.79 -12.81
N GLN A 59 3.91 3.89 -11.83
CA GLN A 59 4.39 2.54 -12.06
C GLN A 59 3.41 1.70 -12.89
N ARG A 60 3.97 0.87 -13.76
CA ARG A 60 3.23 -0.11 -14.56
C ARG A 60 3.70 -1.50 -14.18
N PHE A 61 2.80 -2.26 -13.57
CA PHE A 61 3.01 -3.63 -13.18
C PHE A 61 2.57 -4.58 -14.29
N THR A 62 3.27 -5.69 -14.40
CA THR A 62 2.98 -6.72 -15.42
C THR A 62 1.78 -7.57 -15.00
N ASN A 63 1.59 -7.78 -13.70
CA ASN A 63 0.47 -8.54 -13.14
C ASN A 63 0.11 -8.04 -11.72
N ALA A 64 -1.05 -8.46 -11.21
CA ALA A 64 -1.56 -8.00 -9.92
C ALA A 64 -0.76 -8.54 -8.72
N ALA A 65 -0.15 -9.73 -8.85
CA ALA A 65 0.67 -10.31 -7.80
C ALA A 65 1.98 -9.53 -7.62
N ASP A 66 2.61 -9.14 -8.72
CA ASP A 66 3.81 -8.30 -8.78
C ASP A 66 3.55 -6.91 -8.19
N ALA A 67 2.40 -6.32 -8.52
CA ALA A 67 1.95 -5.06 -7.91
C ALA A 67 1.75 -5.19 -6.39
N PHE A 68 1.10 -6.29 -5.96
CA PHE A 68 0.86 -6.55 -4.55
C PHE A 68 2.17 -6.80 -3.77
N ASP A 69 3.07 -7.62 -4.30
CA ASP A 69 4.35 -7.93 -3.67
C ASP A 69 5.22 -6.68 -3.54
N THR A 70 5.25 -5.83 -4.58
CA THR A 70 5.99 -4.56 -4.54
C THR A 70 5.43 -3.60 -3.48
N VAL A 71 4.11 -3.42 -3.42
CA VAL A 71 3.48 -2.57 -2.38
C VAL A 71 3.74 -3.15 -0.99
N LYS A 72 3.61 -4.47 -0.82
CA LYS A 72 3.87 -5.15 0.46
C LYS A 72 5.31 -4.96 0.90
N ALA A 73 6.28 -5.17 0.00
CA ALA A 73 7.70 -4.97 0.27
C ALA A 73 7.98 -3.51 0.67
N TYR A 74 7.47 -2.53 -0.07
CA TYR A 74 7.65 -1.11 0.22
C TYR A 74 7.16 -0.73 1.63
N VAL A 75 5.97 -1.23 2.01
CA VAL A 75 5.39 -0.98 3.34
C VAL A 75 6.22 -1.63 4.45
N LEU A 76 6.65 -2.89 4.24
CA LEU A 76 7.49 -3.61 5.21
C LEU A 76 8.88 -2.98 5.36
N GLU A 77 9.50 -2.53 4.27
CA GLU A 77 10.77 -1.81 4.30
C GLU A 77 10.66 -0.49 5.06
N ARG A 78 9.57 0.26 4.85
CA ARG A 78 9.32 1.47 5.63
C ARG A 78 9.13 1.16 7.11
N ALA A 79 8.38 0.11 7.45
CA ALA A 79 8.21 -0.32 8.85
C ALA A 79 9.56 -0.69 9.49
N ALA A 80 10.41 -1.41 8.76
CA ALA A 80 11.75 -1.77 9.21
C ALA A 80 12.67 -0.54 9.41
N ARG A 81 12.56 0.49 8.57
CA ARG A 81 13.33 1.75 8.71
C ARG A 81 12.88 2.64 9.86
N ARG A 82 11.69 2.39 10.43
CA ARG A 82 11.15 3.14 11.56
C ARG A 82 11.42 2.50 12.92
N THR A 83 12.03 1.30 12.93
CA THR A 83 12.52 0.59 14.13
C THR A 83 13.94 1.04 14.44
#